data_AF-A0A974Z5C4-F1
#
_entry.id   AF-A0A974Z5C4-F1
#
_cell.length_a   1.000
_cell.length_b   1.000
_cell.length_c   1.000
_cell.angle_alpha   90.00
_cell.angle_beta   90.00
_cell.angle_gamma   90.00
#
_symmetry.space_group_name_H-M   'P 1'
#
loop_
_entity.id
_entity.type
_entity.pdbx_description
1 polymer ?
#
loop_
_entity_poly.entity_id
_entity_poly.type
_entity_poly.pdbx_seq_one_letter_code
_entity_poly.pdbx_strand_id
1 'polypeptide(L)'
;MSDEFFVDADGLTSSSSGFTQKAGELHNLAQRIHDLAQPGRVLAATGDDKNGKNFANVHLEAVGKIFTGVDAWAKAVDGTAGAVRDTADSFRDVDEAATRAASQLWTAFSQLNVDAGGGAGTPLQPETFHPLERQTPQKPAK
;
A
#
# COMPACT_ATOMS: atom_id res chain seq x y z
N MET A 1 -0.83 -27.64 -6.91
CA MET A 1 0.15 -26.60 -7.27
C MET A 1 0.05 -25.54 -6.18
N SER A 2 0.91 -25.61 -5.18
CA SER A 2 1.15 -24.51 -4.25
C SER A 2 2.57 -24.04 -4.55
N ASP A 3 2.73 -23.20 -5.56
CA ASP A 3 3.94 -22.38 -5.62
C ASP A 3 3.92 -21.57 -4.33
N GLU A 4 4.95 -21.73 -3.50
CA GLU A 4 5.12 -20.92 -2.29
C GLU A 4 5.11 -19.45 -2.72
N PHE A 5 3.96 -18.80 -2.49
CA PHE A 5 3.76 -17.41 -2.77
C PHE A 5 4.45 -16.61 -1.67
N PHE A 6 5.74 -16.34 -1.85
CA PHE A 6 6.49 -15.44 -0.99
C PHE A 6 6.04 -14.00 -1.26
N VAL A 7 5.34 -13.41 -0.30
CA VAL A 7 4.93 -12.01 -0.35
C VAL A 7 5.92 -11.16 0.41
N ASP A 8 6.53 -10.20 -0.29
CA ASP A 8 7.35 -9.17 0.33
C ASP A 8 6.45 -8.09 0.95
N ALA A 9 6.26 -8.16 2.27
CA ALA A 9 5.49 -7.17 3.03
C ALA A 9 6.09 -5.76 2.95
N ASP A 10 7.41 -5.62 2.79
CA ASP A 10 8.06 -4.32 2.61
C ASP A 10 7.73 -3.75 1.22
N GLY A 11 7.72 -4.61 0.19
CA GLY A 11 7.25 -4.28 -1.16
C GLY A 11 5.79 -3.84 -1.22
N LEU A 12 4.90 -4.52 -0.48
CA LEU A 12 3.50 -4.10 -0.33
C LEU A 12 3.37 -2.77 0.41
N THR A 13 4.13 -2.56 1.48
CA THR A 13 4.13 -1.30 2.23
C THR A 13 4.57 -0.13 1.34
N SER A 14 5.64 -0.32 0.55
CA SER A 14 6.09 0.68 -0.42
C SER A 14 5.02 0.95 -1.49
N SER A 15 4.32 -0.08 -1.95
CA SER A 15 3.24 0.06 -2.94
C SER A 15 2.06 0.85 -2.38
N SER A 16 1.65 0.57 -1.14
CA SER A 16 0.61 1.32 -0.41
C SER A 16 0.95 2.81 -0.35
N SER A 17 2.20 3.16 0.00
CA SER A 17 2.65 4.56 0.01
C SER A 17 2.53 5.23 -1.37
N GLY A 18 2.81 4.50 -2.45
CA GLY A 18 2.63 4.99 -3.81
C GLY A 18 1.18 5.30 -4.17
N PHE A 19 0.25 4.46 -3.72
CA PHE A 19 -1.19 4.70 -3.87
C PHE A 19 -1.64 5.93 -3.07
N THR A 20 -1.21 6.09 -1.81
CA THR A 20 -1.53 7.29 -1.01
C THR A 20 -1.02 8.57 -1.67
N GLN A 21 0.19 8.55 -2.23
CA GLN A 21 0.72 9.70 -2.97
C GLN A 21 -0.17 10.04 -4.18
N LYS A 22 -0.59 9.03 -4.94
CA LYS A 22 -1.47 9.23 -6.11
C LYS A 22 -2.86 9.70 -5.72
N ALA A 23 -3.43 9.22 -4.62
CA ALA A 23 -4.68 9.73 -4.09
C ALA A 23 -4.57 11.23 -3.77
N GLY A 24 -3.46 11.66 -3.14
CA GLY A 24 -3.19 13.06 -2.87
C GLY A 24 -3.06 13.92 -4.14
N GLU A 25 -2.37 13.43 -5.17
CA GLU A 25 -2.27 14.09 -6.48
C GLU A 25 -3.66 14.27 -7.13
N LEU A 26 -4.50 13.24 -7.09
CA LEU A 26 -5.87 13.29 -7.63
C LEU A 26 -6.76 14.25 -6.85
N HIS A 27 -6.64 14.28 -5.52
CA HIS A 27 -7.41 15.22 -4.70
C HIS A 27 -7.00 16.68 -5.00
N ASN A 28 -5.71 16.95 -5.15
CA ASN A 28 -5.22 18.26 -5.59
C ASN A 28 -5.73 18.64 -6.98
N LEU A 29 -5.80 17.67 -7.92
CA LEU A 29 -6.38 17.91 -9.24
C LEU A 29 -7.87 18.25 -9.15
N ALA A 30 -8.64 17.52 -8.35
CA ALA A 30 -10.05 17.80 -8.12
C ALA A 30 -10.25 19.22 -7.58
N GLN A 31 -9.49 19.62 -6.55
CA GLN A 31 -9.56 20.97 -5.99
C GLN A 31 -9.24 22.05 -7.04
N ARG A 32 -8.20 21.85 -7.86
CA ARG A 32 -7.86 22.79 -8.93
C ARG A 32 -8.98 22.93 -9.97
N ILE A 33 -9.64 21.83 -10.33
CA ILE A 33 -10.79 21.84 -11.25
C ILE A 33 -11.94 22.65 -10.65
N HIS A 34 -12.23 22.43 -9.37
CA HIS A 34 -13.25 23.17 -8.63
C HIS A 34 -12.95 24.68 -8.56
N ASP A 35 -11.70 25.05 -8.22
CA ASP A 35 -11.27 26.43 -8.09
C ASP A 35 -11.28 27.20 -9.42
N LEU A 36 -10.89 26.53 -10.52
CA LEU A 36 -10.93 27.12 -11.85
C LEU A 36 -12.36 27.38 -12.33
N ALA A 37 -13.31 26.56 -11.88
CA ALA A 37 -14.72 26.66 -12.26
C ALA A 37 -15.59 27.31 -11.17
N GLN A 38 -15.03 28.23 -10.38
CA GLN A 38 -15.79 28.95 -9.34
C GLN A 38 -17.10 29.54 -9.90
N PRO A 39 -18.27 29.01 -9.49
CA PRO A 39 -19.56 29.34 -10.12
C PRO A 39 -19.86 30.83 -10.17
N GLY A 40 -19.55 31.55 -9.08
CA GLY A 40 -19.78 32.99 -8.99
C GLY A 40 -18.95 33.79 -10.01
N ARG A 41 -17.71 33.41 -10.27
CA ARG A 41 -16.85 34.08 -11.25
C ARG A 41 -17.30 33.81 -12.68
N VAL A 42 -17.63 32.55 -12.97
CA VAL A 42 -18.08 32.12 -14.30
C VAL A 42 -19.42 32.78 -14.64
N LEU A 43 -20.38 32.81 -13.71
CA LEU A 43 -21.66 33.47 -13.92
C LEU A 43 -21.53 34.99 -14.00
N ALA A 44 -20.71 35.63 -13.15
CA ALA A 44 -20.50 37.08 -13.21
C ALA A 44 -19.89 37.52 -14.56
N ALA A 45 -19.00 36.71 -15.15
CA ALA A 45 -18.41 36.99 -16.46
C ALA A 45 -19.42 37.00 -17.61
N THR A 46 -20.58 36.36 -17.45
CA THR A 46 -21.64 36.35 -18.46
C THR A 46 -22.47 37.64 -18.47
N GLY A 47 -22.39 38.46 -17.42
CA GLY A 47 -23.20 39.68 -17.29
C GLY A 47 -24.70 39.37 -17.44
N ASP A 48 -25.36 40.01 -18.41
CA ASP A 48 -26.77 39.80 -18.73
C ASP A 48 -27.02 38.99 -20.02
N ASP A 49 -25.97 38.44 -20.64
CA ASP A 49 -26.12 37.60 -21.82
C ASP A 49 -26.80 36.27 -21.48
N LYS A 50 -28.01 36.07 -22.02
CA LYS A 50 -28.80 34.84 -21.85
C LYS A 50 -28.07 33.61 -22.39
N ASN A 51 -27.37 33.73 -23.53
CA ASN A 51 -26.65 32.61 -24.13
C ASN A 51 -25.40 32.29 -23.30
N GLY A 52 -24.67 33.31 -22.86
CA GLY A 52 -23.57 33.21 -21.90
C GLY A 52 -23.99 32.53 -20.60
N LYS A 53 -25.10 32.94 -19.99
CA LYS A 53 -25.66 32.31 -18.77
C LYS A 53 -25.99 30.83 -18.98
N ASN A 54 -26.62 30.48 -20.11
CA ASN A 54 -26.92 29.08 -20.44
C ASN A 54 -25.65 28.24 -20.63
N PHE A 55 -24.67 28.76 -21.37
CA PHE A 55 -23.38 28.10 -21.55
C PHE A 55 -22.66 27.90 -20.21
N ALA A 56 -22.60 28.96 -19.38
CA ALA A 56 -21.98 28.90 -18.05
C ALA A 56 -22.63 27.84 -17.16
N ASN A 57 -23.96 27.75 -17.14
CA ASN A 57 -24.66 26.72 -16.37
C ASN A 57 -24.29 25.31 -16.82
N VAL A 58 -24.31 25.03 -18.13
CA VAL A 58 -23.92 23.72 -18.68
C VAL A 58 -22.46 23.41 -18.36
N HIS A 59 -21.57 24.40 -18.49
CA HIS A 59 -20.15 24.25 -18.19
C HIS A 59 -19.91 23.95 -16.72
N LEU A 60 -20.55 24.69 -15.81
CA LEU A 60 -20.44 24.49 -14.37
C LEU A 60 -20.98 23.13 -13.94
N GLU A 61 -22.08 22.67 -14.55
CA GLU A 61 -22.60 21.32 -14.30
C GLU A 61 -21.60 20.24 -14.74
N ALA A 62 -21.04 20.38 -15.95
CA ALA A 62 -20.05 19.44 -16.48
C ALA A 62 -18.79 19.41 -15.60
N VAL A 63 -18.26 20.57 -15.22
CA VAL A 63 -17.08 20.65 -14.35
C VAL A 63 -17.37 20.09 -12.96
N GLY A 64 -18.55 20.35 -12.39
CA GLY A 64 -18.96 19.76 -11.11
C GLY A 64 -18.99 18.22 -11.15
N LYS A 65 -19.46 17.62 -12.25
CA LYS A 65 -19.42 16.17 -12.46
C LYS A 65 -17.98 15.64 -12.59
N ILE A 66 -17.11 16.35 -13.32
CA ILE A 66 -15.69 15.98 -13.45
C ILE A 66 -15.00 16.02 -12.09
N PHE A 67 -15.17 17.11 -11.33
CA PHE A 67 -14.67 17.24 -9.97
C PHE A 67 -15.09 16.05 -9.10
N THR A 68 -16.39 15.75 -9.08
CA THR A 68 -16.97 14.65 -8.28
C THR A 68 -16.37 13.30 -8.68
N GLY A 69 -16.18 13.06 -9.98
CA GLY A 69 -15.58 11.83 -10.50
C GLY A 69 -14.11 11.67 -10.11
N VAL A 70 -13.31 12.74 -10.22
CA VAL A 70 -11.89 12.72 -9.85
C VAL A 70 -11.73 12.54 -8.33
N ASP A 71 -12.56 13.20 -7.52
CA ASP A 71 -12.55 13.02 -6.06
C ASP A 71 -12.95 11.58 -5.65
N ALA A 72 -13.96 11.01 -6.29
CA ALA A 72 -14.34 9.61 -6.07
C ALA A 72 -13.20 8.64 -6.45
N TRP A 73 -12.49 8.91 -7.55
CA TRP A 73 -11.33 8.11 -7.94
C TRP A 73 -10.18 8.24 -6.94
N ALA A 74 -9.91 9.44 -6.43
CA ALA A 74 -8.92 9.66 -5.38
C ALA A 74 -9.22 8.80 -4.13
N LYS A 75 -10.48 8.78 -3.69
CA LYS A 75 -10.94 7.95 -2.56
C LYS A 75 -10.79 6.45 -2.82
N ALA A 76 -11.07 5.99 -4.04
CA ALA A 76 -10.89 4.58 -4.39
C ALA A 76 -9.40 4.16 -4.39
N VAL A 77 -8.52 5.06 -4.86
CA VAL A 77 -7.06 4.85 -4.83
C VAL A 77 -6.56 4.81 -3.39
N ASP A 78 -7.04 5.69 -2.51
CA ASP A 78 -6.70 5.68 -1.09
C ASP A 78 -7.21 4.42 -0.38
N GLY A 79 -8.42 3.97 -0.69
CA GLY A 79 -8.95 2.69 -0.19
C GLY A 79 -8.11 1.49 -0.64
N THR A 80 -7.56 1.53 -1.84
CA THR A 80 -6.61 0.51 -2.34
C THR A 80 -5.30 0.55 -1.54
N ALA A 81 -4.79 1.74 -1.20
CA ALA A 81 -3.62 1.89 -0.35
C ALA A 81 -3.83 1.23 1.02
N GLY A 82 -5.00 1.45 1.63
CA GLY A 82 -5.39 0.82 2.90
C GLY A 82 -5.42 -0.70 2.81
N ALA A 83 -6.12 -1.27 1.81
CA ALA A 83 -6.19 -2.72 1.64
C ALA A 83 -4.82 -3.38 1.41
N VAL A 84 -3.93 -2.72 0.65
CA VAL A 84 -2.55 -3.20 0.44
C VAL A 84 -1.74 -3.15 1.74
N ARG A 85 -1.94 -2.13 2.56
CA ARG A 85 -1.28 -2.02 3.87
C ARG A 85 -1.76 -3.10 4.84
N ASP A 86 -3.07 -3.30 4.95
CA ASP A 86 -3.65 -4.34 5.79
C ASP A 86 -3.15 -5.73 5.38
N THR A 87 -2.99 -5.95 4.07
CA THR A 87 -2.39 -7.18 3.53
C THR A 87 -0.93 -7.31 3.96
N ALA A 88 -0.13 -6.25 3.86
CA ALA A 88 1.28 -6.25 4.29
C ALA A 88 1.42 -6.57 5.80
N ASP A 89 0.57 -5.97 6.63
CA ASP A 89 0.58 -6.17 8.07
C ASP A 89 0.17 -7.60 8.44
N SER A 90 -0.84 -8.16 7.77
CA SER A 90 -1.22 -9.58 7.91
C SER A 90 -0.08 -10.54 7.58
N PHE A 91 0.68 -10.27 6.52
CA PHE A 91 1.86 -11.09 6.18
C PHE A 91 2.97 -11.00 7.24
N ARG A 92 3.21 -9.80 7.80
CA ARG A 92 4.17 -9.66 8.92
C ARG A 92 3.73 -10.44 10.16
N ASP A 93 2.45 -10.35 10.52
CA ASP A 93 1.91 -11.08 11.68
C ASP A 93 2.07 -12.60 11.52
N VAL A 94 1.84 -13.11 10.31
CA VAL A 94 2.03 -14.55 9.99
C VAL A 94 3.51 -14.93 10.05
N ASP A 95 4.42 -14.11 9.50
CA ASP A 95 5.86 -14.37 9.52
C ASP A 95 6.43 -14.36 10.96
N GLU A 96 6.00 -13.39 11.78
CA GLU A 96 6.37 -13.33 13.20
C GLU A 96 5.80 -14.51 14.00
N ALA A 97 4.57 -14.95 13.70
CA ALA A 97 3.98 -16.14 14.32
C ALA A 97 4.74 -17.41 13.94
N ALA A 98 5.09 -17.58 12.66
CA ALA A 98 5.85 -18.72 12.17
C ALA A 98 7.26 -18.76 12.79
N THR A 99 7.95 -17.62 12.84
CA THR A 99 9.28 -17.49 13.47
C THR A 99 9.24 -17.83 14.96
N ARG A 100 8.22 -17.37 15.69
CA ARG A 100 8.01 -17.72 17.10
C ARG A 100 7.75 -19.21 17.28
N ALA A 101 6.86 -19.81 16.49
CA ALA A 101 6.56 -21.23 16.54
C ALA A 101 7.80 -22.10 16.24
N ALA A 102 8.59 -21.74 15.22
CA ALA A 102 9.83 -22.42 14.88
C ALA A 102 10.87 -22.33 16.02
N SER A 103 11.01 -21.15 16.64
CA SER A 103 11.91 -20.94 17.78
C SER A 103 11.50 -21.75 19.01
N GLN A 104 10.19 -21.87 19.26
CA GLN A 104 9.64 -22.71 20.34
C GLN A 104 9.87 -24.20 20.07
N LEU A 105 9.65 -24.65 18.84
CA LEU A 105 9.90 -26.03 18.43
C LEU A 105 11.38 -26.38 18.60
N TRP A 106 12.29 -25.51 18.14
CA TRP A 106 13.72 -25.68 18.31
C TRP A 106 14.12 -25.75 19.78
N THR A 107 13.58 -24.86 20.61
CA THR A 107 13.83 -24.84 22.05
C THR A 107 13.39 -26.15 22.70
N ALA A 108 12.19 -26.64 22.39
CA ALA A 108 11.69 -27.93 22.88
C ALA A 108 12.59 -29.10 22.45
N PHE A 109 13.04 -29.12 21.18
CA PHE A 109 13.94 -30.15 20.68
C PHE A 109 15.30 -30.12 21.38
N SER A 110 15.85 -28.93 21.59
CA SER A 110 17.12 -28.75 22.30
C SER A 110 17.04 -29.22 23.76
N GLN A 111 15.93 -28.94 24.46
CA GLN A 111 15.72 -29.38 25.84
C GLN A 111 15.60 -30.90 25.93
N LEU A 112 14.86 -31.54 25.02
CA LEU A 112 14.76 -33.00 24.95
C LEU A 112 16.12 -33.67 24.74
N ASN A 113 17.01 -33.07 23.94
CA ASN A 113 18.37 -33.58 23.75
C ASN A 113 19.29 -33.38 24.96
N VAL A 114 19.03 -32.39 25.81
CA VAL A 114 19.78 -32.18 27.06
C VAL A 114 19.32 -33.16 28.14
N ASP A 115 18.02 -33.44 28.23
CA ASP A 115 17.43 -34.33 29.25
C ASP A 115 17.58 -35.83 28.92
N ALA A 116 17.81 -36.19 27.66
CA ALA A 116 17.97 -37.58 27.22
C ALA A 116 19.32 -38.25 27.59
N GLY A 117 20.22 -37.57 28.29
CA GLY A 117 21.43 -38.18 28.85
C GLY A 117 22.46 -38.59 27.80
N GLY A 118 23.35 -37.68 27.42
CA GLY A 118 24.52 -37.97 26.60
C GLY A 118 25.69 -37.05 26.95
N GLY A 119 26.68 -37.59 27.66
CA GLY A 119 27.88 -36.87 28.05
C GLY A 119 28.73 -36.39 26.86
N ALA A 120 29.44 -35.27 27.08
CA ALA A 120 30.64 -34.83 26.38
C ALA A 120 30.69 -35.05 24.85
N GLY A 121 29.91 -34.26 24.11
CA GLY A 121 30.18 -33.95 22.71
C GLY A 121 30.14 -32.44 22.55
N THR A 122 31.20 -31.86 21.99
CA THR A 122 31.41 -30.44 21.73
C THR A 122 30.09 -29.70 21.44
N PRO A 123 29.82 -28.52 22.06
CA PRO A 123 28.67 -27.73 21.67
C PRO A 123 28.76 -27.51 20.16
N LEU A 124 27.72 -27.89 19.43
CA LEU A 124 27.56 -27.44 18.06
C LEU A 124 27.59 -25.92 18.14
N GLN A 125 28.74 -25.33 17.79
CA GLN A 125 28.83 -23.90 17.67
C GLN A 125 27.74 -23.48 16.70
N PRO A 126 27.07 -22.34 16.97
CA PRO A 126 26.07 -21.84 16.08
C PRO A 126 26.75 -21.66 14.72
N GLU A 127 26.43 -22.52 13.75
CA GLU A 127 26.34 -21.97 12.41
C GLU A 127 25.28 -20.91 12.55
N THR A 128 25.74 -19.67 12.58
CA THR A 128 24.91 -18.48 12.48
C THR A 128 23.83 -18.83 11.47
N PHE A 129 22.58 -18.93 11.94
CA PHE A 129 21.44 -18.98 11.06
C PHE A 129 21.51 -17.65 10.32
N HIS A 130 22.15 -17.66 9.16
CA HIS A 130 22.17 -16.52 8.29
C HIS A 130 20.70 -16.35 7.92
N PRO A 131 20.02 -15.27 8.36
CA PRO A 131 18.72 -14.98 7.79
C PRO A 131 18.94 -15.02 6.29
N LEU A 132 18.12 -15.82 5.58
CA LEU A 132 18.16 -15.93 4.13
C LEU A 132 18.42 -14.54 3.58
N GLU A 133 19.61 -14.30 3.04
CA GLU A 133 19.96 -12.99 2.51
C GLU A 133 18.84 -12.63 1.55
N ARG A 134 18.13 -11.54 1.85
CA ARG A 134 17.08 -11.02 0.98
C ARG A 134 17.72 -10.87 -0.40
N GLN A 135 17.43 -11.79 -1.30
CA GLN A 135 17.86 -11.66 -2.68
C GLN A 135 17.06 -10.49 -3.23
N THR A 136 17.64 -9.29 -3.17
CA THR A 136 17.18 -8.16 -3.95
C THR A 136 17.09 -8.62 -5.41
N PRO A 137 15.91 -8.56 -6.04
CA PRO A 137 15.78 -8.98 -7.43
C PRO A 137 16.75 -8.14 -8.28
N GLN A 138 17.65 -8.82 -8.99
CA GLN A 138 18.53 -8.15 -9.94
C GLN A 138 17.67 -7.45 -11.00
N LYS A 139 17.89 -6.14 -11.14
CA LYS A 139 17.33 -5.32 -12.20
C LYS A 139 17.77 -5.90 -13.55
N PRO A 140 16.86 -6.20 -14.49
CA PRO A 140 17.27 -6.66 -15.81
C PRO A 140 18.10 -5.58 -16.50
N ALA A 141 19.26 -5.98 -17.02
CA ALA A 141 20.11 -5.13 -17.84
C ALA A 141 19.33 -4.66 -19.08
N LYS A 142 19.52 -3.39 -19.44
CA LYS A 142 18.94 -2.73 -20.62
C LYS A 142 19.43 -3.36 -21.91
#